data_AF-A0A2R9SSX6-F1
#
_entry.id   AF-A0A2R9SSX6-F1
#
_cell.length_a   1.000
_cell.length_b   1.000
_cell.length_c   1.000
_cell.angle_alpha   90.00
_cell.angle_beta   90.00
_cell.angle_gamma   90.00
#
_symmetry.space_group_name_H-M   'P 1'
#
loop_
_entity.id
_entity.type
_entity.pdbx_description
1 polymer ?
#
loop_
_entity_poly.entity_id
_entity_poly.type
_entity_poly.pdbx_seq_one_letter_code
_entity_poly.pdbx_strand_id
1 'polypeptide(L)'
;MQISYNDASEYPTGQKFIGDEIIIKKDFFSSKGLKKYKKYQYELKNPLYQITATCYNSDSFYRHYKIDIPDLNINDEVKAIDISDPSTKLSIPVSVSFFVVNNDRLILLSEATIFELKKITDYMN
;
A
#
# COMPACT_ATOMS: atom_id res chain seq x y z
N MET A 1 -32.18 -10.04 8.39
CA MET A 1 -30.88 -9.37 8.12
C MET A 1 -29.99 -10.38 7.43
N GLN A 2 -29.70 -10.17 6.16
CA GLN A 2 -28.83 -11.06 5.38
C GLN A 2 -27.40 -10.58 5.59
N ILE A 3 -26.60 -11.39 6.27
CA ILE A 3 -25.17 -11.14 6.45
C ILE A 3 -24.54 -11.47 5.09
N SER A 4 -24.17 -10.46 4.31
CA SER A 4 -23.37 -10.70 3.10
C SER A 4 -22.00 -11.16 3.58
N TYR A 5 -21.73 -12.45 3.43
CA TYR A 5 -20.36 -12.95 3.50
C TYR A 5 -19.54 -12.17 2.48
N ASN A 6 -18.48 -11.48 2.91
CA ASN A 6 -17.47 -11.00 1.97
C ASN A 6 -16.97 -12.23 1.22
N ASP A 7 -17.31 -12.35 -0.05
CA ASP A 7 -16.88 -13.47 -0.87
C ASP A 7 -15.35 -13.44 -0.90
N ALA A 8 -14.74 -14.43 -0.25
CA ALA A 8 -13.30 -14.45 -0.09
C ALA A 8 -12.56 -14.60 -1.44
N SER A 9 -13.27 -15.02 -2.50
CA SER A 9 -12.75 -15.07 -3.86
C SER A 9 -12.50 -13.68 -4.48
N GLU A 10 -13.10 -12.62 -3.94
CA GLU A 10 -12.85 -11.23 -4.34
C GLU A 10 -11.59 -10.65 -3.69
N TYR A 11 -11.02 -11.33 -2.69
CA TYR A 11 -9.77 -10.88 -2.09
C TYR A 11 -8.58 -11.27 -2.96
N PRO A 12 -7.58 -10.40 -3.05
CA PRO A 12 -6.33 -10.75 -3.67
C PRO A 12 -5.63 -11.88 -2.93
N THR A 13 -5.64 -13.07 -3.52
CA THR A 13 -4.60 -14.05 -3.25
C THR A 13 -3.30 -13.48 -3.82
N GLY A 14 -2.32 -13.22 -2.95
CA GLY A 14 -1.18 -12.36 -3.30
C GLY A 14 -0.39 -12.75 -4.56
N GLN A 15 -0.47 -14.00 -5.01
CA GLN A 15 0.13 -14.47 -6.27
C GLN A 15 -0.35 -13.73 -7.52
N LYS A 16 -1.57 -13.17 -7.50
CA LYS A 16 -2.16 -12.49 -8.65
C LYS A 16 -1.66 -11.05 -8.85
N PHE A 17 -0.97 -10.47 -7.87
CA PHE A 17 -0.29 -9.15 -7.94
C PHE A 17 1.03 -9.19 -8.71
N ILE A 18 1.65 -10.36 -8.90
CA ILE A 18 2.96 -10.47 -9.56
C ILE A 18 2.84 -10.01 -11.01
N GLY A 19 3.65 -9.03 -11.39
CA GLY A 19 3.65 -8.43 -12.73
C GLY A 19 2.68 -7.26 -12.91
N ASP A 20 1.89 -6.91 -11.90
CA ASP A 20 1.08 -5.70 -11.90
C ASP A 20 1.91 -4.46 -11.54
N GLU A 21 1.37 -3.28 -11.84
CA GLU A 21 2.05 -1.99 -11.65
C GLU A 21 1.25 -1.06 -10.73
N ILE A 22 1.97 -0.31 -9.89
CA ILE A 22 1.46 0.86 -9.19
C ILE A 22 2.37 2.03 -9.53
N ILE A 23 1.79 3.14 -9.96
CA ILE A 23 2.50 4.37 -10.28
C ILE A 23 2.33 5.34 -9.11
N ILE A 24 3.44 5.74 -8.52
CA ILE A 24 3.49 6.76 -7.45
C ILE A 24 4.44 7.87 -7.90
N LYS A 25 3.89 9.05 -8.15
CA LYS A 25 4.59 10.27 -8.54
C LYS A 25 4.10 11.43 -7.71
N LYS A 26 4.87 12.52 -7.64
CA LYS A 26 4.51 13.72 -6.88
C LYS A 26 3.10 14.23 -7.18
N ASP A 27 2.71 14.22 -8.44
CA ASP A 27 1.47 14.79 -8.98
C ASP A 27 0.52 13.74 -9.55
N PHE A 28 0.81 12.45 -9.36
CA PHE A 28 0.00 11.38 -9.93
C PHE A 28 0.12 10.07 -9.14
N PHE A 29 -1.02 9.47 -8.84
CA PHE A 29 -1.10 8.12 -8.32
C PHE A 29 -1.98 7.27 -9.23
N SER A 30 -1.57 6.03 -9.50
CA SER A 30 -2.43 5.06 -10.18
C SER A 30 -2.17 3.64 -9.67
N SER A 31 -3.25 2.97 -9.31
CA SER A 31 -3.28 1.53 -9.03
C SER A 31 -4.07 0.76 -10.10
N LYS A 32 -4.36 1.39 -11.25
CA LYS A 32 -5.03 0.73 -12.39
C LYS A 32 -4.22 -0.41 -13.00
N GLY A 33 -2.91 -0.49 -12.71
CA GLY A 33 -2.08 -1.63 -13.09
C GLY A 33 -2.45 -2.94 -12.37
N LEU A 34 -3.21 -2.87 -11.27
CA LEU A 34 -3.81 -4.02 -10.56
C LEU A 34 -5.01 -4.60 -11.33
N LYS A 35 -4.80 -5.03 -12.58
CA LYS A 35 -5.87 -5.28 -13.57
C LYS A 35 -6.92 -6.29 -13.12
N LYS A 36 -6.53 -7.25 -12.27
CA LYS A 36 -7.41 -8.32 -11.79
C LYS A 36 -8.33 -7.88 -10.65
N TYR A 37 -8.13 -6.67 -10.11
CA TYR A 37 -8.83 -6.18 -8.92
C TYR A 37 -9.57 -4.88 -9.18
N LYS A 38 -10.78 -4.98 -9.75
CA LYS A 38 -11.60 -3.80 -10.11
C LYS A 38 -11.80 -2.82 -8.93
N LYS A 39 -11.99 -3.34 -7.72
CA LYS A 39 -12.17 -2.53 -6.50
C LYS A 39 -10.93 -1.73 -6.09
N TYR A 40 -9.75 -2.01 -6.65
CA TYR A 40 -8.50 -1.32 -6.35
C TYR A 40 -8.01 -0.45 -7.50
N GLN A 41 -8.81 -0.21 -8.53
CA GLN A 41 -8.40 0.60 -9.68
C GLN A 41 -8.67 2.09 -9.41
N TYR A 42 -7.69 2.77 -8.84
CA TYR A 42 -7.72 4.21 -8.57
C TYR A 42 -6.76 4.95 -9.48
N GLU A 43 -7.13 6.19 -9.79
CA GLU A 43 -6.26 7.14 -10.45
C GLU A 43 -6.55 8.52 -9.86
N LEU A 44 -5.52 9.17 -9.33
CA LEU A 44 -5.60 10.48 -8.71
C LEU A 44 -4.60 11.42 -9.35
N LYS A 45 -5.06 12.61 -9.72
CA LYS A 45 -4.21 13.72 -10.15
C LYS A 45 -3.98 14.64 -8.96
N ASN A 46 -2.74 15.06 -8.75
CA ASN A 46 -2.30 15.84 -7.59
C ASN A 46 -2.70 15.21 -6.25
N PRO A 47 -2.43 13.91 -6.00
CA PRO A 47 -2.78 13.27 -4.74
C PRO A 47 -2.09 13.94 -3.55
N LEU A 48 -2.71 13.86 -2.38
CA LEU A 48 -2.07 14.23 -1.11
C LEU A 48 -1.45 12.98 -0.48
N TYR A 49 -0.13 13.03 -0.28
CA TYR A 49 0.62 12.02 0.45
C TYR A 49 0.84 12.50 1.89
N GLN A 50 0.39 11.71 2.86
CA GLN A 50 0.47 12.07 4.27
C GLN A 50 1.08 10.96 5.09
N ILE A 51 2.04 11.30 5.96
CA ILE A 51 2.52 10.39 6.99
C ILE A 51 1.48 10.40 8.11
N THR A 52 0.81 9.27 8.32
CA THR A 52 -0.26 9.16 9.33
C THR A 52 0.25 8.59 10.65
N ALA A 53 1.37 7.86 10.63
CA ALA A 53 2.08 7.43 11.82
C ALA A 53 3.57 7.25 11.55
N THR A 54 4.37 7.30 12.60
CA THR A 54 5.79 6.96 12.59
C THR A 54 6.08 6.05 13.79
N CYS A 55 6.62 4.87 13.51
CA CYS A 55 7.02 3.86 14.46
C CYS A 55 8.55 3.77 14.44
N TYR A 56 9.22 4.09 15.56
CA TYR A 56 10.69 4.19 15.62
C TYR A 56 11.42 2.86 15.89
N ASN A 57 10.69 1.75 15.86
CA ASN A 57 11.20 0.37 15.99
C ASN A 57 10.12 -0.63 15.58
N SER A 58 10.54 -1.86 15.26
CA SER A 58 9.64 -2.95 14.84
C SER A 58 8.57 -3.29 15.89
N ASP A 59 8.92 -3.24 17.18
CA ASP A 59 7.99 -3.51 18.29
C ASP A 59 6.83 -2.52 18.32
N SER A 60 7.13 -1.22 18.21
CA SER A 60 6.12 -0.16 18.18
C SER A 60 5.22 -0.27 16.96
N PHE A 61 5.80 -0.66 15.82
CA PHE A 61 5.05 -0.93 14.59
C PHE A 61 4.10 -2.11 14.78
N TYR A 62 4.59 -3.26 15.25
CA TYR A 62 3.77 -4.46 15.45
C TYR A 62 2.65 -4.22 16.47
N ARG A 63 2.91 -3.49 17.56
CA ARG A 63 1.85 -3.16 18.55
C ARG A 63 0.75 -2.29 17.95
N HIS A 64 1.09 -1.37 17.05
CA HIS A 64 0.12 -0.46 16.45
C HIS A 64 -0.66 -1.11 15.31
N TYR A 65 0.03 -1.78 14.39
CA TYR A 65 -0.56 -2.30 13.15
C TYR A 65 -0.90 -3.79 13.21
N LYS A 66 -0.26 -4.57 14.10
CA LYS A 66 -0.38 -6.03 14.18
C LYS A 66 -0.07 -6.73 12.84
N ILE A 67 0.97 -6.23 12.17
CA ILE A 67 1.43 -6.69 10.86
C ILE A 67 2.90 -7.08 10.99
N ASP A 68 3.26 -8.23 10.42
CA ASP A 68 4.64 -8.69 10.33
C ASP A 68 5.21 -8.36 8.95
N ILE A 69 6.09 -7.37 8.86
CA ILE A 69 6.86 -7.09 7.64
C ILE A 69 8.09 -8.00 7.63
N PRO A 70 8.33 -8.79 6.57
CA PRO A 70 9.53 -9.61 6.46
C PRO A 70 10.82 -8.79 6.56
N ASP A 71 11.81 -9.34 7.24
CA ASP A 71 13.15 -8.77 7.39
C ASP A 71 13.16 -7.35 8.02
N LEU A 72 12.25 -7.08 8.95
CA LEU A 72 12.23 -5.85 9.74
C LEU A 72 13.13 -6.01 10.98
N ASN A 73 14.14 -5.17 11.11
CA ASN A 73 15.03 -5.15 12.26
C ASN A 73 14.44 -4.36 13.42
N ILE A 74 14.89 -4.65 14.64
CA ILE A 74 14.38 -4.00 15.86
C ILE A 74 14.50 -2.48 15.83
N ASN A 75 15.53 -1.92 15.19
CA ASN A 75 15.76 -0.47 15.13
C ASN A 75 15.18 0.20 13.89
N ASP A 76 14.48 -0.54 13.02
CA ASP A 76 13.94 0.02 11.79
C ASP A 76 12.80 0.99 12.09
N GLU A 77 12.87 2.18 11.48
CA GLU A 77 11.80 3.17 11.48
C GLU A 77 10.80 2.84 10.37
N VAL A 78 9.51 2.78 10.72
CA VAL A 78 8.42 2.54 9.76
C VAL A 78 7.45 3.71 9.77
N LYS A 79 7.19 4.28 8.59
CA LYS A 79 6.20 5.34 8.36
C LYS A 79 5.02 4.81 7.57
N ALA A 80 3.81 5.02 8.06
CA ALA A 80 2.60 4.74 7.29
C ALA A 80 2.25 5.94 6.41
N ILE A 81 1.99 5.68 5.13
CA ILE A 81 1.61 6.69 4.15
C ILE A 81 0.14 6.47 3.75
N ASP A 82 -0.67 7.50 3.94
CA ASP A 82 -1.99 7.60 3.36
C ASP A 82 -1.94 8.44 2.06
N ILE A 83 -2.81 8.10 1.12
CA ILE A 83 -2.95 8.77 -0.17
C ILE A 83 -4.41 9.17 -0.32
N SER A 84 -4.69 10.45 -0.51
CA SER A 84 -6.05 10.95 -0.65
C SER A 84 -6.23 11.87 -1.85
N ASP A 85 -7.47 11.95 -2.33
CA ASP A 85 -7.89 12.96 -3.30
C ASP A 85 -7.97 14.33 -2.59
N PRO A 86 -7.23 15.36 -3.01
CA PRO A 86 -7.26 16.67 -2.36
C PRO A 86 -8.65 17.33 -2.36
N SER A 87 -9.49 17.03 -3.36
CA SER A 87 -10.80 17.67 -3.56
C SER A 87 -11.85 17.14 -2.58
N THR A 88 -11.82 15.84 -2.29
CA THR A 88 -12.78 15.18 -1.40
C THR A 88 -12.17 14.85 -0.03
N LYS A 89 -10.84 14.85 0.07
CA LYS A 89 -10.04 14.34 1.20
C LYS A 89 -10.34 12.88 1.56
N LEU A 90 -10.98 12.15 0.64
CA LEU A 90 -11.21 10.73 0.82
C LEU A 90 -9.91 9.99 0.50
N SER A 91 -9.43 9.22 1.48
CA SER A 91 -8.32 8.29 1.31
C SER A 91 -8.68 7.25 0.26
N ILE A 92 -7.68 6.79 -0.50
CA ILE A 92 -7.82 5.55 -1.26
C ILE A 92 -8.23 4.43 -0.29
N PRO A 93 -8.94 3.40 -0.74
CA PRO A 93 -9.39 2.34 0.16
C PRO A 93 -8.22 1.72 0.91
N VAL A 94 -8.47 1.43 2.19
CA VAL A 94 -7.55 0.78 3.14
C VAL A 94 -6.91 -0.50 2.58
N SER A 95 -7.58 -1.14 1.63
CA SER A 95 -7.13 -2.34 0.93
C SER A 95 -5.86 -2.18 0.10
N VAL A 96 -5.33 -0.96 -0.05
CA VAL A 96 -3.96 -0.68 -0.47
C VAL A 96 -3.36 0.40 0.45
N SER A 97 -2.50 -0.02 1.37
CA SER A 97 -1.80 0.85 2.30
C SER A 97 -0.29 0.77 2.07
N PHE A 98 0.43 1.85 2.34
CA PHE A 98 1.88 1.91 2.10
C PHE A 98 2.64 2.13 3.39
N PHE A 99 3.71 1.36 3.58
CA PHE A 99 4.68 1.60 4.63
C PHE A 99 6.05 1.89 4.02
N VAL A 100 6.77 2.83 4.62
CA VAL A 100 8.16 3.12 4.27
C VAL A 100 9.03 2.71 5.43
N VAL A 101 9.92 1.76 5.22
CA VAL A 101 10.94 1.37 6.19
C VAL A 101 12.20 2.19 5.89
N ASN A 102 12.79 2.82 6.91
CA ASN A 102 14.06 3.58 6.87
C ASN A 102 14.24 4.60 5.72
N ASN A 103 13.17 4.95 5.02
CA ASN A 103 13.17 5.72 3.77
C ASN A 103 13.86 5.02 2.57
N ASP A 104 14.04 3.70 2.62
CA ASP A 104 14.71 2.90 1.57
C ASP A 104 13.81 1.83 0.95
N ARG A 105 12.96 1.16 1.75
CA ARG A 105 12.04 0.12 1.29
C ARG A 105 10.62 0.65 1.28
N LEU A 106 9.91 0.41 0.18
CA LEU A 106 8.49 0.69 0.06
C LEU A 106 7.71 -0.62 0.13
N ILE A 107 6.84 -0.72 1.11
CA ILE A 107 6.03 -1.89 1.40
C ILE A 107 4.58 -1.56 1.04
N LEU A 108 3.97 -2.41 0.22
CA LEU A 108 2.55 -2.41 -0.08
C LEU A 108 1.86 -3.45 0.81
N LEU A 109 0.91 -3.01 1.61
CA LEU A 109 -0.10 -3.88 2.20
C LEU A 109 -1.31 -3.88 1.27
N SER A 110 -1.69 -5.05 0.77
CA SER A 110 -2.99 -5.25 0.16
C SER A 110 -3.80 -6.29 0.91
N GLU A 111 -4.84 -5.83 1.59
CA GLU A 111 -5.66 -6.63 2.52
C GLU A 111 -4.78 -7.35 3.55
N ALA A 112 -4.65 -8.68 3.45
CA ALA A 112 -3.84 -9.50 4.36
C ALA A 112 -2.48 -9.91 3.77
N THR A 113 -2.08 -9.36 2.61
CA THR A 113 -0.80 -9.68 1.97
C THR A 113 0.12 -8.48 1.89
N ILE A 114 1.42 -8.71 2.10
CA ILE A 114 2.46 -7.70 2.03
C ILE A 114 3.36 -7.96 0.83
N PHE A 115 3.73 -6.90 0.13
CA PHE A 115 4.69 -6.91 -0.97
C PHE A 115 5.74 -5.84 -0.75
N GLU A 116 7.00 -6.15 -1.03
CA GLU A 116 8.02 -5.13 -1.18
C GLU A 116 8.03 -4.64 -2.63
N LEU A 117 7.77 -3.35 -2.82
CA LEU A 117 7.76 -2.72 -4.14
C LEU A 117 9.19 -2.33 -4.52
N LYS A 118 9.63 -2.83 -5.67
CA LYS A 118 10.90 -2.40 -6.27
C LYS A 118 10.65 -1.23 -7.19
N LYS A 119 11.48 -0.19 -7.04
CA LYS A 119 11.49 0.92 -7.99
C LYS A 119 11.90 0.37 -9.36
N ILE A 120 11.02 0.50 -10.34
CA ILE A 120 11.40 0.38 -11.74
C ILE A 120 12.10 1.70 -12.09
N THR A 121 13.43 1.72 -12.03
CA THR A 121 14.18 2.74 -12.77
C THR A 121 13.93 2.49 -14.25
N ASP A 122 13.71 3.55 -15.03
CA ASP A 122 13.59 3.47 -16.49
C ASP A 122 14.87 2.84 -17.08
N TYR A 123 14.98 1.51 -17.05
CA TYR A 123 15.87 0.74 -17.91
C TYR A 123 15.15 0.56 -19.23
N MET A 124 14.89 1.68 -19.90
CA MET A 124 14.40 1.71 -21.27
C MET A 124 15.47 2.46 -22.07
N ASN A 125 16.48 1.70 -22.49
CA ASN A 125 17.24 2.03 -23.69
C ASN A 125 16.33 1.88 -24.92
#